data_AF-W2CWY4-F1
#
_entry.id   AF-W2CWY4-F1
#
_cell.length_a   1.000
_cell.length_b   1.000
_cell.length_c   1.000
_cell.angle_alpha   90.00
_cell.angle_beta   90.00
_cell.angle_gamma   90.00
#
_symmetry.space_group_name_H-M   'P 1'
#
loop_
_entity.id
_entity.type
_entity.pdbx_description
1 polymer ?
#
loop_
_entity_poly.entity_id
_entity_poly.type
_entity_poly.pdbx_seq_one_letter_code
_entity_poly.pdbx_strand_id
1 'polypeptide(L)'
;IEGALRRWGVVSIEPKLDKTADFALEFHSDGHGCVTYAGLSVFDTHPRGAFTGARLGDPNRLRGQLPDILRGPLFDRLRTAVTDTLCDTVGRIYSGFLGVDMLVYRRPDGSAAVHPFIELNLRYTMGLVAVELSRRVVHPDAIGRLLIARCPAPGDALRAHQADNRRLPAHFADGRLRAGYLSLVPVTPASLFRA
;
A
#
# COMPACT_ATOMS: atom_id res chain seq x y z
N ILE A 1 17.91 8.64 -16.94
CA ILE A 1 16.75 8.61 -17.86
C ILE A 1 17.03 7.71 -19.08
N GLU A 2 18.25 7.70 -19.65
CA GLU A 2 18.60 6.82 -20.78
C GLU A 2 18.18 5.35 -20.65
N GLY A 3 18.36 4.72 -19.48
CA GLY A 3 17.95 3.33 -19.27
C GLY A 3 16.44 3.11 -19.36
N ALA A 4 15.64 4.09 -18.92
CA ALA A 4 14.18 4.04 -19.01
C ALA A 4 13.72 4.28 -20.45
N LEU A 5 14.31 5.25 -21.16
CA LEU A 5 14.02 5.50 -22.58
C LEU A 5 14.36 4.30 -23.46
N ARG A 6 15.51 3.65 -23.24
CA ARG A 6 15.88 2.43 -23.96
C ARG A 6 14.91 1.27 -23.73
N ARG A 7 14.31 1.18 -22.55
CA ARG A 7 13.40 0.08 -22.17
C ARG A 7 11.95 0.34 -22.58
N TRP A 8 11.47 1.56 -22.39
CA TRP A 8 10.05 1.91 -22.46
C TRP A 8 9.71 2.83 -23.64
N GLY A 9 10.70 3.44 -24.29
CA GLY A 9 10.51 4.32 -25.46
C GLY A 9 9.88 5.69 -25.15
N VAL A 10 9.27 5.85 -23.98
CA VAL A 10 8.58 7.08 -23.55
C VAL A 10 8.91 7.43 -22.10
N VAL A 11 8.71 8.69 -21.73
CA VAL A 11 8.86 9.21 -20.35
C VAL A 11 7.69 10.13 -20.01
N SER A 12 7.17 9.98 -18.79
CA SER A 12 6.32 11.01 -18.17
C SER A 12 7.21 11.98 -17.38
N ILE A 13 6.87 13.26 -17.39
CA ILE A 13 7.55 14.31 -16.64
C ILE A 13 6.52 15.02 -15.78
N GLU A 14 6.72 14.98 -14.47
CA GLU A 14 5.82 15.58 -13.49
C GLU A 14 6.60 16.47 -12.50
N PRO A 15 5.95 17.51 -11.93
CA PRO A 15 6.56 18.31 -10.87
C PRO A 15 6.92 17.46 -9.65
N LYS A 16 8.09 17.72 -9.07
CA LYS A 16 8.47 17.12 -7.78
C LYS A 16 7.68 17.81 -6.65
N LEU A 17 6.65 17.14 -6.17
CA LEU A 17 5.80 17.63 -5.09
C LEU A 17 6.45 17.42 -3.70
N ASP A 18 6.20 18.35 -2.77
CA ASP A 18 6.59 18.24 -1.35
C ASP A 18 5.68 17.26 -0.62
N LYS A 19 5.92 15.98 -0.88
CA LYS A 19 5.09 14.87 -0.41
C LYS A 19 5.10 14.76 1.12
N THR A 20 3.92 14.59 1.71
CA THR A 20 3.70 14.39 3.14
C THR A 20 3.13 13.02 3.50
N ALA A 21 2.47 12.31 2.57
CA ALA A 21 1.99 10.94 2.77
C ALA A 21 1.78 10.21 1.44
N ASP A 22 1.95 8.88 1.43
CA ASP A 22 1.53 7.99 0.35
C ASP A 22 0.33 7.14 0.78
N PHE A 23 -0.62 6.95 -0.13
CA PHE A 23 -1.74 6.03 0.06
C PHE A 23 -2.28 5.54 -1.29
N ALA A 24 -3.02 4.45 -1.28
CA ALA A 24 -3.69 3.94 -2.48
C ALA A 24 -5.13 3.57 -2.16
N LEU A 25 -5.97 3.71 -3.18
CA LEU A 25 -7.29 3.11 -3.19
C LEU A 25 -7.23 1.85 -4.07
N GLU A 26 -7.61 0.72 -3.48
CA GLU A 26 -7.67 -0.57 -4.14
C GLU A 26 -9.08 -0.81 -4.67
N PHE A 27 -9.20 -1.48 -5.80
CA PHE A 27 -10.46 -1.77 -6.49
C PHE A 27 -10.44 -3.16 -7.13
N HIS A 28 -11.62 -3.61 -7.54
CA HIS A 28 -11.82 -4.78 -8.40
C HIS A 28 -12.73 -4.39 -9.57
N SER A 29 -12.28 -4.66 -10.79
CA SER A 29 -13.08 -4.51 -12.01
C SER A 29 -13.69 -5.86 -12.40
N ASP A 30 -14.96 -5.89 -12.77
CA ASP A 30 -15.62 -7.10 -13.30
C ASP A 30 -15.38 -7.32 -14.81
N GLY A 31 -14.75 -6.36 -15.50
CA GLY A 31 -14.56 -6.40 -16.95
C GLY A 31 -15.81 -6.10 -17.77
N HIS A 32 -16.93 -5.78 -17.12
CA HIS A 32 -18.24 -5.49 -17.73
C HIS A 32 -18.69 -4.04 -17.48
N GLY A 33 -17.78 -3.19 -17.00
CA GLY A 33 -18.01 -1.77 -16.77
C GLY A 33 -18.27 -1.40 -15.32
N CYS A 34 -18.21 -2.35 -14.38
CA CYS A 34 -18.34 -2.08 -12.95
C CYS A 34 -16.97 -2.21 -12.26
N VAL A 35 -16.58 -1.16 -11.54
CA VAL A 35 -15.40 -1.14 -10.67
C VAL A 35 -15.86 -0.91 -9.24
N THR A 36 -15.47 -1.81 -8.34
CA THR A 36 -15.86 -1.78 -6.93
C THR A 36 -14.66 -1.48 -6.04
N TYR A 37 -14.82 -0.56 -5.09
CA TYR A 37 -13.81 -0.25 -4.10
C TYR A 37 -13.51 -1.45 -3.20
N ALA A 38 -12.23 -1.81 -3.13
CA ALA A 38 -11.73 -2.95 -2.39
C ALA A 38 -11.03 -2.55 -1.08
N GLY A 39 -10.47 -1.35 -0.92
CA GLY A 39 -9.92 -0.90 0.36
C GLY A 39 -8.91 0.25 0.30
N LEU A 40 -8.53 0.75 1.47
CA LEU A 40 -7.52 1.80 1.65
C LEU A 40 -6.20 1.15 2.04
N SER A 41 -5.14 1.47 1.32
CA SER A 41 -3.76 1.15 1.69
C SER A 41 -3.03 2.43 2.08
N VAL A 42 -2.40 2.47 3.26
CA VAL A 42 -1.50 3.56 3.67
C VAL A 42 -0.11 2.97 3.74
N PHE A 43 0.81 3.47 2.92
CA PHE A 43 2.11 2.84 2.72
C PHE A 43 3.27 3.81 2.82
N ASP A 44 4.46 3.23 3.01
CA ASP A 44 5.71 3.96 3.09
C ASP A 44 6.57 3.61 1.87
N THR A 45 7.25 4.62 1.34
CA THR A 45 8.22 4.47 0.24
C THR A 45 9.59 4.95 0.66
N HIS A 46 10.62 4.28 0.17
CA HIS A 46 12.00 4.74 0.28
C HIS A 46 12.15 6.07 -0.50
N PRO A 47 13.09 6.96 -0.16
CA PRO A 47 13.37 8.18 -0.94
C PRO A 47 13.69 7.96 -2.44
N ARG A 48 13.91 6.71 -2.85
CA ARG A 48 14.12 6.29 -4.24
C ARG A 48 12.85 5.74 -4.91
N GLY A 49 11.69 5.83 -4.26
CA GLY A 49 10.38 5.40 -4.75
C GLY A 49 10.00 3.95 -4.46
N ALA A 50 10.92 3.12 -3.96
CA ALA A 50 10.62 1.72 -3.69
C ALA A 50 9.67 1.55 -2.49
N PHE A 51 8.62 0.74 -2.63
CA PHE A 51 7.76 0.32 -1.53
C PHE A 51 8.57 -0.34 -0.40
N THR A 52 8.37 0.08 0.85
CA THR A 52 9.05 -0.52 2.01
C THR A 52 8.10 -1.21 2.98
N GLY A 53 6.83 -0.82 2.99
CA GLY A 53 5.84 -1.41 3.87
C GLY A 53 4.49 -0.71 3.80
N ALA A 54 3.52 -1.27 4.49
CA ALA A 54 2.17 -0.73 4.61
C ALA A 54 1.66 -0.83 6.04
N ARG A 55 0.80 0.10 6.43
CA ARG A 55 0.12 0.08 7.72
C ARG A 55 -1.05 -0.89 7.67
N LEU A 56 -1.28 -1.61 8.75
CA LEU A 56 -2.32 -2.62 8.88
C LEU A 56 -3.27 -2.27 10.03
N GLY A 57 -4.54 -2.61 9.88
CA GLY A 57 -5.57 -2.44 10.90
C GLY A 57 -6.90 -1.96 10.32
N ASP A 58 -7.80 -1.54 11.21
CA ASP A 58 -9.11 -1.02 10.82
C ASP A 58 -9.01 0.16 9.82
N PRO A 59 -9.77 0.16 8.71
CA PRO A 59 -9.69 1.21 7.69
C PRO A 59 -9.96 2.63 8.21
N ASN A 60 -10.83 2.80 9.21
CA ASN A 60 -11.11 4.12 9.78
C ASN A 60 -9.91 4.60 10.62
N ARG A 61 -9.27 3.70 11.37
CA ARG A 61 -8.02 4.00 12.08
C ARG A 61 -6.89 4.35 11.10
N LEU A 62 -6.80 3.64 9.97
CA LEU A 62 -5.81 3.94 8.92
C LEU A 62 -6.07 5.31 8.28
N ARG A 63 -7.33 5.63 7.93
CA ARG A 63 -7.72 6.96 7.43
C ARG A 63 -7.39 8.05 8.44
N GLY A 64 -7.58 7.80 9.74
CA GLY A 64 -7.22 8.73 10.81
C GLY A 64 -5.72 9.08 10.86
N GLN A 65 -4.85 8.20 10.34
CA GLN A 65 -3.40 8.43 10.29
C GLN A 65 -2.95 9.26 9.07
N LEU A 66 -3.84 9.49 8.11
CA LEU A 66 -3.57 10.38 6.98
C LEU A 66 -3.71 11.85 7.41
N PRO A 67 -3.14 12.79 6.62
CA PRO A 67 -3.30 14.22 6.85
C PRO A 67 -4.77 14.65 6.92
N ASP A 68 -5.05 15.67 7.73
CA ASP A 68 -6.41 16.12 8.09
C ASP A 68 -7.35 16.36 6.91
N ILE A 69 -6.80 16.79 5.77
CA ILE A 69 -7.56 17.01 4.53
C ILE A 69 -8.33 15.74 4.07
N LEU A 70 -7.85 14.55 4.40
CA LEU A 70 -8.47 13.25 4.07
C LEU A 70 -9.40 12.72 5.17
N ARG A 71 -9.47 13.37 6.34
CA ARG A 71 -10.41 12.99 7.41
C ARG A 71 -11.82 13.51 7.16
N GLY A 72 -11.97 14.57 6.36
CA GLY A 72 -13.26 15.12 5.95
C GLY A 72 -13.85 14.46 4.69
N PRO A 73 -14.88 15.09 4.08
CA PRO A 73 -15.61 14.56 2.91
C PRO A 73 -14.77 14.39 1.64
N LEU A 74 -13.56 14.97 1.59
CA LEU A 74 -12.69 14.89 0.41
C LEU A 74 -12.36 13.45 0.05
N PHE A 75 -12.05 12.60 1.03
CA PHE A 75 -11.71 11.20 0.76
C PHE A 75 -12.85 10.44 0.08
N ASP A 76 -14.10 10.67 0.52
CA ASP A 76 -15.25 10.00 -0.05
C ASP A 76 -15.55 10.51 -1.47
N ARG A 77 -15.40 11.82 -1.71
CA ARG A 77 -15.47 12.39 -3.07
C ARG A 77 -14.37 11.86 -3.99
N LEU A 78 -13.16 11.74 -3.47
CA LEU A 78 -12.01 11.19 -4.19
C LEU A 78 -12.27 9.74 -4.60
N ARG A 79 -12.73 8.91 -3.64
CA ARG A 79 -13.10 7.51 -3.89
C ARG A 79 -14.16 7.40 -4.98
N THR A 80 -15.23 8.20 -4.91
CA THR A 80 -16.29 8.20 -5.93
C THR A 80 -15.74 8.61 -7.29
N ALA A 81 -15.06 9.75 -7.39
CA ALA A 81 -14.54 10.25 -8.67
C ALA A 81 -13.57 9.27 -9.34
N VAL A 82 -12.69 8.64 -8.56
CA VAL A 82 -11.78 7.61 -9.07
C VAL A 82 -12.54 6.36 -9.50
N THR A 83 -13.54 5.92 -8.74
CA THR A 83 -14.39 4.77 -9.13
C THR A 83 -15.06 5.03 -10.48
N ASP A 84 -15.70 6.18 -10.64
CA ASP A 84 -16.40 6.56 -11.88
C ASP A 84 -15.42 6.61 -13.05
N THR A 85 -14.24 7.21 -12.83
CA THR A 85 -13.19 7.29 -13.84
C THR A 85 -12.71 5.90 -14.27
N LEU A 86 -12.55 4.97 -13.32
CA LEU A 86 -12.14 3.59 -13.62
C LEU A 86 -13.24 2.82 -14.35
N CYS A 87 -14.51 2.97 -13.99
CA CYS A 87 -15.64 2.39 -14.72
C CYS A 87 -15.65 2.80 -16.19
N ASP A 88 -15.42 4.09 -16.46
CA ASP A 88 -15.46 4.65 -17.81
C ASP A 88 -14.22 4.28 -18.65
N THR A 89 -13.05 4.21 -18.03
CA THR A 89 -11.78 4.04 -18.74
C THR A 89 -11.34 2.58 -18.85
N VAL A 90 -11.32 1.85 -17.75
CA VAL A 90 -10.77 0.48 -17.68
C VAL A 90 -11.81 -0.60 -17.40
N GLY A 91 -12.99 -0.23 -16.92
CA GLY A 91 -14.01 -1.15 -16.42
C GLY A 91 -14.49 -2.19 -17.43
N ARG A 92 -14.39 -1.90 -18.74
CA ARG A 92 -14.77 -2.82 -19.83
C ARG A 92 -13.60 -3.51 -20.53
N ILE A 93 -12.36 -3.14 -20.19
CA ILE A 93 -11.15 -3.64 -20.86
C ILE A 93 -10.24 -4.43 -19.92
N TYR A 94 -10.49 -4.40 -18.61
CA TYR A 94 -9.73 -5.13 -17.61
C TYR A 94 -10.68 -5.78 -16.59
N SER A 95 -10.42 -7.05 -16.27
CA SER A 95 -11.10 -7.80 -15.20
C SER A 95 -10.07 -8.23 -14.17
N GLY A 96 -10.31 -7.92 -12.91
CA GLY A 96 -9.44 -8.25 -11.78
C GLY A 96 -9.14 -7.06 -10.87
N PHE A 97 -8.19 -7.27 -9.96
CA PHE A 97 -7.78 -6.24 -9.00
C PHE A 97 -6.88 -5.18 -9.62
N LEU A 98 -7.04 -3.95 -9.12
CA LEU A 98 -6.27 -2.79 -9.52
C LEU A 98 -6.13 -1.81 -8.35
N GLY A 99 -5.05 -1.06 -8.33
CA GLY A 99 -4.79 -0.02 -7.32
C GLY A 99 -4.42 1.31 -7.95
N VAL A 100 -4.91 2.40 -7.37
CA VAL A 100 -4.55 3.77 -7.76
C VAL A 100 -3.71 4.38 -6.66
N ASP A 101 -2.44 4.62 -6.97
CA ASP A 101 -1.51 5.27 -6.05
C ASP A 101 -1.74 6.77 -6.02
N MET A 102 -1.69 7.32 -4.81
CA MET A 102 -2.01 8.71 -4.52
C MET A 102 -1.01 9.25 -3.50
N LEU A 103 -0.86 10.57 -3.48
CA LEU A 103 -0.06 11.22 -2.45
C LEU A 103 -0.74 12.47 -1.92
N VAL A 104 -0.46 12.78 -0.66
CA VAL A 104 -0.70 14.11 -0.10
C VAL A 104 0.59 14.89 -0.20
N TYR A 105 0.50 16.16 -0.58
CA TYR A 105 1.64 17.06 -0.66
C TYR A 105 1.30 18.42 -0.07
N ARG A 106 2.35 19.16 0.29
CA ARG A 106 2.27 20.54 0.73
C ARG A 106 2.44 21.48 -0.48
N ARG A 107 1.54 22.44 -0.60
CA ARG A 107 1.61 23.52 -1.58
C ARG A 107 2.58 24.61 -1.12
N PRO A 108 3.03 25.50 -2.03
CA PRO A 108 3.92 26.62 -1.67
C PRO A 108 3.35 27.56 -0.58
N ASP A 109 2.02 27.69 -0.50
CA ASP A 109 1.31 28.47 0.53
C ASP A 109 1.19 27.74 1.88
N GLY A 110 1.77 26.53 2.01
CA GLY A 110 1.70 25.70 3.21
C GLY A 110 0.44 24.83 3.32
N SER A 111 -0.56 25.03 2.46
CA SER A 111 -1.78 24.22 2.48
C SER A 111 -1.54 22.80 1.97
N ALA A 112 -2.32 21.83 2.45
CA ALA A 112 -2.27 20.45 1.98
C ALA A 112 -3.11 20.28 0.70
N ALA A 113 -2.67 19.40 -0.19
CA ALA A 113 -3.42 18.97 -1.36
C ALA A 113 -3.17 17.49 -1.67
N VAL A 114 -4.06 16.90 -2.46
CA VAL A 114 -3.98 15.49 -2.87
C VAL A 114 -3.66 15.44 -4.35
N HIS A 115 -2.68 14.63 -4.73
CA HIS A 115 -2.53 14.19 -6.11
C HIS A 115 -3.28 12.86 -6.26
N PRO A 116 -4.44 12.86 -6.95
CA PRO A 116 -5.43 11.78 -6.85
C PRO A 116 -5.13 10.55 -7.70
N PHE A 117 -4.13 10.62 -8.61
CA PHE A 117 -3.90 9.58 -9.59
C PHE A 117 -2.44 9.62 -10.08
N ILE A 118 -1.50 9.12 -9.27
CA ILE A 118 -0.07 9.07 -9.62
C ILE A 118 0.21 7.90 -10.56
N GLU A 119 -0.24 6.71 -10.21
CA GLU A 119 -0.01 5.49 -10.97
C GLU A 119 -1.22 4.57 -10.86
N LEU A 120 -1.59 3.95 -11.98
CA LEU A 120 -2.58 2.88 -12.03
C LEU A 120 -1.87 1.53 -12.17
N ASN A 121 -2.06 0.67 -11.18
CA ASN A 121 -1.50 -0.67 -11.15
C ASN A 121 -2.59 -1.72 -11.48
N LEU A 122 -2.58 -2.29 -12.68
CA LEU A 122 -3.51 -3.35 -13.11
C LEU A 122 -3.01 -4.75 -12.72
N ARG A 123 -3.05 -5.06 -11.42
CA ARG A 123 -2.60 -6.34 -10.84
C ARG A 123 -3.05 -6.46 -9.39
N TYR A 124 -2.80 -7.63 -8.80
CA TYR A 124 -2.74 -7.76 -7.35
C TYR A 124 -1.60 -6.87 -6.80
N THR A 125 -1.96 -5.83 -6.06
CA THR A 125 -1.02 -4.84 -5.52
C THR A 125 -0.55 -5.23 -4.11
N MET A 126 0.54 -4.61 -3.64
CA MET A 126 0.94 -4.73 -2.23
C MET A 126 -0.06 -4.06 -1.28
N GLY A 127 -0.79 -3.04 -1.75
CA GLY A 127 -1.84 -2.41 -0.98
C GLY A 127 -3.04 -3.34 -0.77
N LEU A 128 -3.42 -4.13 -1.78
CA LEU A 128 -4.43 -5.18 -1.62
C LEU A 128 -3.99 -6.24 -0.60
N VAL A 129 -2.72 -6.65 -0.62
CA VAL A 129 -2.17 -7.56 0.41
C VAL A 129 -2.33 -6.94 1.80
N ALA A 130 -1.99 -5.66 1.98
CA ALA A 130 -2.15 -4.95 3.25
C ALA A 130 -3.61 -4.87 3.72
N VAL A 131 -4.54 -4.60 2.79
CA VAL A 131 -5.99 -4.60 3.05
C VAL A 131 -6.45 -5.99 3.52
N GLU A 132 -6.07 -7.05 2.82
CA GLU A 132 -6.52 -8.40 3.16
C GLU A 132 -5.87 -8.94 4.44
N LEU A 133 -4.61 -8.61 4.72
CA LEU A 133 -3.97 -8.89 6.01
C LEU A 133 -4.71 -8.19 7.16
N SER A 134 -5.09 -6.92 6.96
CA SER A 134 -5.86 -6.17 7.96
C SER A 134 -7.22 -6.80 8.24
N ARG A 135 -7.89 -7.34 7.20
CA ARG A 135 -9.20 -7.98 7.32
C ARG A 135 -9.16 -9.36 7.94
N ARG A 136 -8.16 -10.17 7.59
CA ARG A 136 -8.15 -11.62 7.86
C ARG A 136 -7.18 -12.05 8.94
N VAL A 137 -6.05 -11.34 9.08
CA VAL A 137 -4.96 -11.75 9.95
C VAL A 137 -4.87 -10.86 11.18
N VAL A 138 -5.00 -9.55 11.03
CA VAL A 138 -4.87 -8.60 12.14
C VAL A 138 -6.16 -8.55 12.96
N HIS A 139 -6.02 -8.57 14.29
CA HIS A 139 -7.14 -8.42 15.20
C HIS A 139 -7.77 -7.01 15.07
N PRO A 140 -9.11 -6.84 15.09
CA PRO A 140 -9.77 -5.54 14.90
C PRO A 140 -9.25 -4.38 15.77
N ASP A 141 -8.96 -4.60 17.05
CA ASP A 141 -8.38 -3.52 17.88
C ASP A 141 -6.86 -3.38 17.81
N ALA A 142 -6.17 -4.18 17.00
CA ALA A 142 -4.75 -4.04 16.77
C ALA A 142 -4.44 -3.11 15.59
N ILE A 143 -3.23 -2.59 15.58
CA ILE A 143 -2.61 -1.96 14.42
C ILE A 143 -1.26 -2.65 14.18
N GLY A 144 -0.81 -2.66 12.93
CA GLY A 144 0.43 -3.32 12.57
C GLY A 144 1.12 -2.64 11.39
N ARG A 145 2.25 -3.23 10.99
CA ARG A 145 2.95 -2.86 9.76
C ARG A 145 3.35 -4.13 9.02
N LEU A 146 3.00 -4.17 7.74
CA LEU A 146 3.65 -5.03 6.76
C LEU A 146 4.99 -4.40 6.41
N LEU A 147 6.07 -5.16 6.48
CA LEU A 147 7.41 -4.70 6.16
C LEU A 147 8.05 -5.64 5.16
N ILE A 148 8.66 -5.11 4.11
CA ILE A 148 9.52 -5.90 3.22
C ILE A 148 10.96 -5.45 3.48
N ALA A 149 11.74 -6.33 4.11
CA ALA A 149 13.14 -6.06 4.41
C ALA A 149 14.04 -6.88 3.51
N ARG A 150 14.92 -6.19 2.76
CA ARG A 150 16.04 -6.81 2.05
C ARG A 150 17.21 -6.98 3.00
N CYS A 151 17.78 -8.17 3.01
CA CYS A 151 18.98 -8.50 3.76
C CYS A 151 20.19 -8.56 2.82
N PRO A 152 21.36 -8.04 3.23
CA PRO A 152 22.51 -7.91 2.34
C PRO A 152 23.20 -9.24 2.06
N ALA A 153 23.24 -10.17 3.02
CA ALA A 153 23.89 -11.46 2.86
C ALA A 153 22.96 -12.65 3.22
N PRO A 154 23.22 -13.85 2.66
CA PRO A 154 22.58 -15.09 3.11
C PRO A 154 22.70 -15.28 4.63
N GLY A 155 21.65 -15.80 5.24
CA GLY A 155 21.55 -16.05 6.67
C GLY A 155 21.14 -14.83 7.51
N ASP A 156 21.32 -13.59 7.03
CA ASP A 156 20.88 -12.38 7.76
C ASP A 156 19.38 -12.36 7.99
N ALA A 157 18.59 -12.71 6.97
CA ALA A 157 17.12 -12.76 7.07
C ALA A 157 16.68 -13.77 8.14
N LEU A 158 17.31 -14.94 8.17
CA LEU A 158 17.01 -15.98 9.15
C LEU A 158 17.38 -15.56 10.57
N ARG A 159 18.55 -14.95 10.77
CA ARG A 159 18.96 -14.40 12.06
C ARG A 159 17.98 -13.34 12.56
N ALA A 160 17.59 -12.41 11.68
CA ALA A 160 16.61 -11.37 12.02
C ALA A 160 15.23 -11.95 12.35
N HIS A 161 14.76 -12.92 11.57
CA HIS A 161 13.51 -13.65 11.82
C HIS A 161 13.52 -14.36 13.18
N GLN A 162 14.59 -15.10 13.50
CA GLN A 162 14.76 -15.79 14.78
C GLN A 162 14.89 -14.81 15.96
N ALA A 163 15.49 -13.64 15.76
CA ALA A 163 15.56 -12.59 16.77
C ALA A 163 14.18 -11.98 17.03
N ASP A 164 13.42 -11.65 15.98
CA ASP A 164 12.08 -11.07 16.12
C ASP A 164 11.07 -12.08 16.69
N ASN A 165 11.12 -13.36 16.35
CA ASN A 165 10.29 -14.40 16.99
C ASN A 165 10.52 -14.47 18.51
N ARG A 166 11.76 -14.29 18.97
CA ARG A 166 12.09 -14.31 20.41
C ARG A 166 11.69 -13.02 21.11
N ARG A 167 11.89 -11.87 20.45
CA ARG A 167 11.64 -10.54 21.03
C ARG A 167 10.16 -10.15 20.99
N LEU A 168 9.45 -10.57 19.95
CA LEU A 168 8.08 -10.20 19.64
C LEU A 168 7.27 -11.47 19.32
N PRO A 169 7.10 -12.40 20.28
CA PRO A 169 6.33 -13.61 20.05
C PRO A 169 4.91 -13.27 19.58
N ALA A 170 4.41 -14.04 18.61
CA ALA A 170 3.08 -13.84 18.06
C ALA A 170 2.02 -14.20 19.11
N HIS A 171 1.14 -13.25 19.42
CA HIS A 171 -0.01 -13.45 20.29
C HIS A 171 -1.28 -13.32 19.48
N PHE A 172 -2.11 -14.36 19.54
CA PHE A 172 -3.39 -14.42 18.85
C PHE A 172 -4.56 -14.29 19.83
N ALA A 173 -5.60 -13.59 19.41
CA ALA A 173 -6.90 -13.54 20.07
C ALA A 173 -7.97 -13.73 19.00
N ASP A 174 -9.01 -14.54 19.27
CA ASP A 174 -10.08 -14.84 18.32
C ASP A 174 -9.59 -15.31 16.94
N GLY A 175 -8.50 -16.09 16.92
CA GLY A 175 -7.87 -16.60 15.70
C GLY A 175 -7.10 -15.55 14.88
N ARG A 176 -6.92 -14.33 15.39
CA ARG A 176 -6.25 -13.21 14.70
C ARG A 176 -5.07 -12.68 15.50
N LEU A 177 -4.05 -12.20 14.80
CA LEU A 177 -2.83 -11.63 15.36
C LEU A 177 -3.16 -10.33 16.10
N ARG A 178 -3.01 -10.35 17.43
CA ARG A 178 -3.24 -9.21 18.32
C ARG A 178 -1.96 -8.43 18.60
N ALA A 179 -0.84 -9.11 18.71
CA ALA A 179 0.47 -8.50 18.96
C ALA A 179 1.60 -9.43 18.51
N GLY A 180 2.81 -8.86 18.34
CA GLY A 180 4.02 -9.61 18.01
C GLY A 180 4.37 -9.58 16.52
N TYR A 181 5.23 -10.51 16.13
CA TYR A 181 5.77 -10.67 14.79
C TYR A 181 5.26 -11.97 14.16
N LEU A 182 4.86 -11.89 12.90
CA LEU A 182 4.48 -13.04 12.10
C LEU A 182 5.13 -12.88 10.73
N SER A 183 5.90 -13.88 10.30
CA SER A 183 6.42 -13.89 8.93
C SER A 183 5.35 -14.43 7.98
N LEU A 184 5.21 -13.78 6.84
CA LEU A 184 4.24 -14.17 5.81
C LEU A 184 4.80 -15.20 4.83
N VAL A 185 6.12 -15.40 4.84
CA VAL A 185 6.82 -16.34 3.97
C VAL A 185 7.82 -17.16 4.77
N PRO A 186 8.13 -18.39 4.36
CA PRO A 186 9.20 -19.16 4.95
C PRO A 186 10.54 -18.41 4.87
N VAL A 187 11.25 -18.31 5.99
CA VAL A 187 12.59 -17.71 6.06
C VAL A 187 13.63 -18.82 6.17
N THR A 188 14.54 -18.87 5.21
CA THR A 188 15.59 -19.90 5.11
C THR A 188 16.98 -19.26 5.15
N PRO A 189 18.07 -20.02 5.30
CA PRO A 189 19.43 -19.47 5.20
C PRO A 189 19.73 -18.80 3.85
N ALA A 190 19.03 -19.19 2.78
CA ALA A 190 19.20 -18.57 1.45
C ALA A 190 18.34 -17.32 1.24
N SER A 191 17.38 -17.03 2.13
CA SER A 191 16.48 -15.90 1.99
C SER A 191 17.25 -14.57 2.05
N LEU A 192 17.09 -13.75 1.01
CA LEU A 192 17.59 -12.36 0.94
C LEU A 192 16.51 -11.32 1.22
N PHE A 193 15.27 -11.76 1.43
CA PHE A 193 14.13 -10.92 1.78
C PHE A 193 13.32 -11.59 2.88
N ARG A 194 12.66 -10.78 3.69
CA ARG A 194 11.63 -11.22 4.64
C ARG A 194 10.42 -10.28 4.59
N ALA A 195 9.25 -10.88 4.81
CA ALA A 195 7.96 -10.22 4.94
C ALA A 195 7.21 -10.78 6.15
#